data_AF-A0A420CF24-F1
#
_entry.id   AF-A0A420CF24-F1
#
_cell.length_a   1.000
_cell.length_b   1.000
_cell.length_c   1.000
_cell.angle_alpha   90.00
_cell.angle_beta   90.00
_cell.angle_gamma   90.00
#
_symmetry.space_group_name_H-M   'P 1'
#
loop_
_entity.id
_entity.type
_entity.pdbx_description
1 polymer ?
#
loop_
_entity_poly.entity_id
_entity_poly.type
_entity_poly.pdbx_seq_one_letter_code
_entity_poly.pdbx_strand_id
1 'polypeptide(L)'
;MHILDEAIVELCSFKDALDQYIEVKDAAALGDVNLEITPTDSGPILRLPRQAIPPRFFLEQVLPFSSPKFELENVACDTFSPRRVIGGTFGRYGLVEPSIVMDTSDKLVADNRLDHPQSARVTQVGELKLFVAYEGKNRIELFKKFRRTMKAFVSPSPFPKSAELALVRFTFTEHWGVEFKGDLRVLPYPKPVVRLLAAYGVTTHRSSFDPFIASKVKKLRRGILSQRMTG
;
A
#
# COMPACT_ATOMS: atom_id res chain seq x y z
N MET A 1 18.13 -9.99 -5.12
CA MET A 1 16.80 -9.35 -5.16
C MET A 1 17.03 -7.89 -5.51
N HIS A 2 16.26 -7.28 -6.42
CA HIS A 2 16.49 -5.91 -6.85
C HIS A 2 16.15 -4.95 -5.70
N ILE A 3 16.96 -3.91 -5.43
CA ILE A 3 16.77 -2.98 -4.29
C ILE A 3 15.35 -2.39 -4.25
N LEU A 4 14.77 -2.15 -5.42
CA LEU A 4 13.39 -1.71 -5.59
C LEU A 4 12.35 -2.71 -5.04
N ASP A 5 12.52 -4.01 -5.29
CA ASP A 5 11.58 -5.03 -4.79
C ASP A 5 11.61 -5.12 -3.26
N GLU A 6 12.77 -4.95 -2.63
CA GLU A 6 12.89 -4.88 -1.17
C GLU A 6 12.13 -3.70 -0.60
N ALA A 7 12.28 -2.52 -1.20
CA ALA A 7 11.61 -1.31 -0.74
C ALA A 7 10.09 -1.37 -0.94
N ILE A 8 9.62 -2.00 -2.01
CA ILE A 8 8.19 -2.28 -2.24
C ILE A 8 7.65 -3.18 -1.13
N VAL A 9 8.34 -4.29 -0.86
CA VAL A 9 7.94 -5.26 0.18
C VAL A 9 7.90 -4.57 1.54
N GLU A 10 8.89 -3.71 1.85
CA GLU A 10 8.90 -2.93 3.08
C GLU A 10 7.69 -2.00 3.21
N LEU A 11 7.32 -1.26 2.16
CA LEU A 11 6.14 -0.40 2.18
C LEU A 11 4.85 -1.22 2.38
N CYS A 12 4.72 -2.35 1.68
CA CYS A 12 3.56 -3.24 1.81
C CYS A 12 3.47 -3.83 3.22
N SER A 13 4.57 -4.30 3.79
CA SER A 13 4.63 -4.83 5.15
C SER A 13 4.35 -3.75 6.20
N PHE A 14 4.84 -2.52 5.99
CA PHE A 14 4.52 -1.38 6.85
C PHE A 14 3.01 -1.10 6.87
N LYS A 15 2.36 -1.13 5.70
CA LYS A 15 0.90 -0.97 5.60
C LYS A 15 0.16 -2.09 6.32
N ASP A 16 0.55 -3.35 6.11
CA ASP A 16 -0.09 -4.50 6.75
C ASP A 16 -0.01 -4.37 8.29
N ALA A 17 1.14 -3.94 8.81
CA ALA A 17 1.35 -3.74 10.24
C ALA A 17 0.59 -2.51 10.79
N LEU A 18 0.39 -1.48 9.97
CA LEU A 18 -0.45 -0.32 10.31
C LEU A 18 -1.93 -0.71 10.46
N ASP A 19 -2.45 -1.58 9.59
CA ASP A 19 -3.81 -2.13 9.71
C ASP A 19 -3.98 -2.96 10.99
N GLN A 20 -2.99 -3.80 11.32
CA GLN A 20 -3.00 -4.58 12.57
C GLN A 20 -2.98 -3.68 13.81
N TYR A 21 -2.18 -2.61 13.80
CA TYR A 21 -2.11 -1.67 14.92
C TYR A 21 -3.46 -0.97 15.17
N ILE A 22 -4.15 -0.61 14.08
CA ILE A 22 -5.49 -0.01 14.11
C ILE A 22 -6.54 -0.94 14.76
N GLU A 23 -6.42 -2.25 14.55
CA GLU A 23 -7.33 -3.21 15.20
C GLU A 23 -7.09 -3.28 16.72
N VAL A 24 -5.83 -3.20 17.16
CA VAL A 24 -5.46 -3.37 18.57
C VAL A 24 -5.75 -2.12 19.41
N LYS A 25 -5.67 -0.92 18.82
CA LYS A 25 -5.90 0.34 19.54
C LYS A 25 -7.05 1.14 18.95
N ASP A 26 -7.97 1.56 19.81
CA ASP A 26 -9.03 2.49 19.44
C ASP A 26 -8.44 3.72 18.73
N ALA A 27 -8.99 4.03 17.54
CA ALA A 27 -8.51 5.05 16.61
C ALA A 27 -8.31 6.44 17.24
N ALA A 28 -9.02 6.71 18.33
CA ALA A 28 -8.98 7.99 19.05
C ALA A 28 -7.67 8.24 19.80
N ALA A 29 -6.93 7.19 20.22
CA ALA A 29 -5.68 7.33 20.98
C ALA A 29 -4.42 7.48 20.09
N LEU A 30 -4.59 7.46 18.77
CA LEU A 30 -3.55 7.20 17.77
C LEU A 30 -2.82 8.44 17.26
N GLY A 31 -3.24 9.63 17.71
CA GLY A 31 -2.84 10.91 17.12
C GLY A 31 -1.43 11.40 17.42
N ASP A 32 -0.64 10.70 18.26
CA ASP A 32 0.65 11.21 18.79
C ASP A 32 1.80 10.19 18.83
N VAL A 33 1.64 8.98 18.28
CA VAL A 33 2.67 7.94 18.37
C VAL A 33 3.58 7.98 17.13
N ASN A 34 4.88 8.22 17.34
CA ASN A 34 5.91 7.82 16.39
C ASN A 34 5.92 6.29 16.32
N LEU A 35 5.18 5.75 15.36
CA LEU A 35 5.03 4.31 15.17
C LEU A 35 6.32 3.73 14.57
N GLU A 36 7.23 3.29 15.44
CA GLU A 36 8.22 2.28 15.06
C GLU A 36 7.53 0.92 15.03
N ILE A 37 6.97 0.56 13.87
CA ILE A 37 6.33 -0.75 13.69
C ILE A 37 7.41 -1.73 13.23
N THR A 38 7.87 -2.59 14.15
CA THR A 38 8.65 -3.77 13.80
C THR A 38 7.72 -4.90 13.36
N PRO A 39 7.99 -5.61 12.25
CA PRO A 39 7.17 -6.73 11.83
C PRO A 39 7.22 -7.84 12.89
N THR A 40 6.09 -8.21 13.47
CA THR A 40 6.00 -9.34 14.40
C THR A 40 5.66 -10.62 13.66
N ASP A 41 6.48 -11.65 13.88
CA ASP A 41 6.16 -13.06 13.63
C ASP A 41 5.21 -13.56 14.71
N SER A 42 3.93 -13.77 14.41
CA SER A 42 3.07 -14.56 15.30
C SER A 42 1.98 -15.36 14.58
N GLY A 43 1.94 -16.64 14.95
CA GLY A 43 1.08 -17.71 14.44
C GLY A 43 -0.35 -17.75 15.00
N PRO A 44 -0.99 -18.92 15.12
CA PRO A 44 -2.28 -19.14 14.46
C PRO A 44 -3.50 -18.92 15.37
N ILE A 45 -4.23 -17.81 15.16
CA ILE A 45 -5.70 -17.74 15.24
C ILE A 45 -6.18 -16.78 14.14
N LEU A 46 -7.21 -17.18 13.37
CA LEU A 46 -7.90 -16.38 12.33
C LEU A 46 -8.60 -15.15 12.95
N ARG A 47 -7.83 -14.13 13.35
CA ARG A 47 -8.35 -12.78 13.55
C ARG A 47 -7.70 -11.87 12.53
N LEU A 48 -8.41 -11.77 11.42
CA LEU A 48 -8.13 -10.82 10.36
C LEU A 48 -8.63 -9.45 10.82
N PRO A 49 -7.85 -8.37 10.63
CA PRO A 49 -8.29 -7.03 10.99
C PRO A 49 -9.71 -6.74 10.54
N ARG A 50 -10.59 -6.43 11.50
CA ARG A 50 -11.98 -6.01 11.20
C ARG A 50 -12.05 -4.67 10.48
N GLN A 51 -10.97 -3.89 10.55
CA GLN A 51 -10.87 -2.56 9.99
C GLN A 51 -9.49 -2.42 9.33
N ALA A 52 -9.48 -1.97 8.08
CA ALA A 52 -8.28 -1.67 7.33
C ALA A 52 -8.39 -0.26 6.73
N ILE A 53 -7.24 0.39 6.52
CA ILE A 53 -7.17 1.62 5.72
C ILE A 53 -7.39 1.23 4.26
N PRO A 54 -8.35 1.85 3.54
CA PRO A 54 -8.58 1.57 2.13
C PRO A 54 -7.26 1.64 1.33
N PRO A 55 -6.89 0.59 0.56
CA PRO A 55 -5.57 0.48 -0.07
C PRO A 55 -5.23 1.67 -0.97
N ARG A 56 -6.20 2.08 -1.78
CA ARG A 56 -6.12 3.24 -2.67
C ARG A 56 -5.88 4.52 -1.87
N PHE A 57 -6.69 4.77 -0.84
CA PHE A 57 -6.54 5.95 -0.01
C PHE A 57 -5.16 6.00 0.63
N PHE A 58 -4.70 4.89 1.22
CA PHE A 58 -3.36 4.81 1.80
C PHE A 58 -2.28 5.17 0.77
N LEU A 59 -2.30 4.57 -0.42
CA LEU A 59 -1.31 4.86 -1.45
C LEU A 59 -1.32 6.35 -1.84
N GLU A 60 -2.49 6.93 -2.10
CA GLU A 60 -2.60 8.34 -2.49
C GLU A 60 -2.00 9.30 -1.44
N GLN A 61 -2.02 8.91 -0.16
CA GLN A 61 -1.40 9.70 0.92
C GLN A 61 0.10 9.46 1.10
N VAL A 62 0.58 8.21 0.95
CA VAL A 62 1.99 7.88 1.20
C VAL A 62 2.89 8.02 -0.03
N LEU A 63 2.32 7.87 -1.22
CA LEU A 63 2.99 8.03 -2.50
C LEU A 63 2.22 9.10 -3.30
N PRO A 64 2.47 10.39 -3.03
CA PRO A 64 1.78 11.50 -3.68
C PRO A 64 1.95 11.43 -5.20
N PHE A 65 0.99 11.99 -5.94
CA PHE A 65 0.94 11.96 -7.41
C PHE A 65 0.65 10.59 -8.03
N SER A 66 0.45 9.56 -7.21
CA SER A 66 -0.24 8.35 -7.66
C SER A 66 -1.75 8.61 -7.77
N SER A 67 -2.39 8.02 -8.78
CA SER A 67 -3.85 8.03 -8.90
C SER A 67 -4.32 6.64 -9.33
N PRO A 68 -4.20 5.63 -8.44
CA PRO A 68 -4.51 4.26 -8.79
C PRO A 68 -6.00 4.13 -9.10
N LYS A 69 -6.32 4.01 -10.39
CA LYS A 69 -7.65 3.66 -10.88
C LYS A 69 -7.56 2.33 -11.60
N PHE A 70 -8.61 1.53 -11.48
CA PHE A 70 -8.74 0.29 -12.24
C PHE A 70 -9.55 0.60 -13.49
N GLU A 71 -8.88 0.54 -14.65
CA GLU A 71 -9.47 0.84 -15.94
C GLU A 71 -9.63 -0.46 -16.73
N LEU A 72 -10.85 -0.74 -17.20
CA LEU A 72 -11.18 -2.00 -17.87
C LEU A 72 -10.52 -2.13 -19.26
N GLU A 73 -10.18 -1.01 -19.89
CA GLU A 73 -9.74 -0.94 -21.28
C GLU A 73 -8.31 -1.46 -21.50
N ASN A 74 -7.49 -1.51 -20.45
CA ASN A 74 -6.06 -1.88 -20.53
C ASN A 74 -5.68 -2.95 -19.49
N VAL A 75 -6.55 -3.93 -19.28
CA VAL A 75 -6.33 -4.99 -18.30
C VAL A 75 -5.52 -6.13 -18.89
N ALA A 76 -4.47 -6.56 -18.18
CA ALA A 76 -3.73 -7.79 -18.47
C ALA A 76 -3.84 -8.78 -17.32
N CYS A 77 -3.70 -10.07 -17.58
CA CYS A 77 -3.52 -11.07 -16.53
C CYS A 77 -2.03 -11.22 -16.21
N ASP A 78 -1.68 -11.15 -14.92
CA ASP A 78 -0.30 -11.36 -14.47
C ASP A 78 -0.26 -12.27 -13.24
N THR A 79 0.90 -12.92 -13.02
CA THR A 79 1.20 -13.74 -11.85
C THR A 79 2.37 -13.13 -11.10
N PHE A 80 2.15 -12.71 -9.85
CA PHE A 80 3.18 -12.03 -9.06
C PHE A 80 3.14 -12.42 -7.58
N SER A 81 4.17 -11.99 -6.84
CA SER A 81 4.21 -12.14 -5.39
C SER A 81 3.20 -11.19 -4.72
N PRO A 82 2.29 -11.69 -3.88
CA PRO A 82 1.30 -10.86 -3.18
C PRO A 82 1.94 -9.86 -2.20
N ARG A 83 3.23 -10.04 -1.87
CA ARG A 83 4.02 -9.11 -1.05
C ARG A 83 4.27 -7.76 -1.73
N ARG A 84 4.03 -7.65 -3.04
CA ARG A 84 4.14 -6.40 -3.82
C ARG A 84 2.82 -5.63 -3.88
N VAL A 85 1.81 -6.08 -3.15
CA VAL A 85 0.47 -5.50 -3.18
C VAL A 85 0.15 -4.81 -1.86
N ILE A 86 -0.16 -3.51 -1.95
CA ILE A 86 -0.87 -2.78 -0.90
C ILE A 86 -2.31 -3.29 -0.95
N GLY A 87 -2.63 -4.11 0.04
CA GLY A 87 -3.95 -4.66 0.26
C GLY A 87 -4.64 -4.01 1.46
N GLY A 88 -5.83 -4.51 1.73
CA GLY A 88 -6.56 -4.28 2.96
C GLY A 88 -7.21 -5.59 3.36
N THR A 89 -7.29 -5.83 4.65
CA THR A 89 -7.94 -7.02 5.18
C THR A 89 -9.42 -6.74 5.36
N PHE A 90 -10.26 -7.59 4.77
CA PHE A 90 -11.70 -7.47 4.93
C PHE A 90 -12.36 -8.82 5.13
N GLY A 91 -13.10 -8.94 6.24
CA GLY A 91 -13.98 -10.06 6.53
C GLY A 91 -13.31 -11.28 7.17
N ARG A 92 -14.14 -12.13 7.77
CA ARG A 92 -13.77 -13.48 8.18
C ARG A 92 -13.89 -14.36 6.94
N TYR A 93 -12.80 -14.96 6.45
CA TYR A 93 -12.97 -16.14 5.62
C TYR A 93 -13.62 -17.19 6.51
N GLY A 94 -14.86 -17.57 6.18
CA GLY A 94 -15.62 -18.55 6.93
C GLY A 94 -14.96 -19.93 6.94
N LEU A 95 -15.74 -20.97 7.25
CA LEU A 95 -15.35 -22.38 7.40
C LEU A 95 -14.74 -23.04 6.14
N VAL A 96 -14.42 -22.28 5.09
CA VAL A 96 -13.86 -22.77 3.82
C VAL A 96 -12.35 -22.85 3.90
N GLU A 97 -11.78 -23.96 3.43
CA GLU A 97 -10.34 -24.19 3.40
C GLU A 97 -9.62 -23.09 2.59
N PRO A 98 -8.55 -22.48 3.12
CA PRO A 98 -7.82 -21.40 2.43
C PRO A 98 -7.30 -21.75 1.03
N SER A 99 -6.91 -23.01 0.80
CA SER A 99 -6.47 -23.54 -0.49
C SER A 99 -7.54 -23.35 -1.57
N ILE A 100 -8.77 -23.79 -1.30
CA ILE A 100 -9.93 -23.66 -2.18
C ILE A 100 -10.19 -22.19 -2.52
N VAL A 101 -10.10 -21.31 -1.53
CA VAL A 101 -10.32 -19.87 -1.70
C VAL A 101 -9.29 -19.24 -2.64
N MET A 102 -8.01 -19.62 -2.52
CA MET A 102 -6.93 -19.16 -3.38
C MET A 102 -7.03 -19.76 -4.80
N ASP A 103 -7.29 -21.06 -4.91
CA ASP A 103 -7.41 -21.76 -6.20
C ASP A 103 -8.59 -21.23 -7.02
N THR A 104 -9.73 -20.97 -6.36
CA THR A 104 -10.89 -20.34 -7.00
C THR A 104 -10.53 -18.94 -7.50
N SER A 105 -9.79 -18.15 -6.71
CA SER A 105 -9.35 -16.80 -7.10
C SER A 105 -8.46 -16.82 -8.34
N ASP A 106 -7.46 -17.71 -8.38
CA ASP A 106 -6.54 -17.82 -9.51
C ASP A 106 -7.25 -18.37 -10.75
N LYS A 107 -8.18 -19.33 -10.57
CA LYS A 107 -8.97 -19.90 -11.65
C LYS A 107 -9.86 -18.85 -12.33
N LEU A 108 -10.51 -17.97 -11.57
CA LEU A 108 -11.33 -16.90 -12.14
C LEU A 108 -10.54 -15.97 -13.07
N VAL A 109 -9.28 -15.66 -12.72
CA VAL A 109 -8.40 -14.86 -13.58
C VAL A 109 -7.95 -15.67 -14.79
N ALA A 110 -7.62 -16.96 -14.61
CA ALA A 110 -7.24 -17.85 -15.70
C ALA A 110 -8.37 -18.06 -16.73
N ASP A 111 -9.62 -18.13 -16.26
CA ASP A 111 -10.83 -18.25 -17.06
C ASP A 111 -11.29 -16.88 -17.65
N ASN A 112 -10.46 -15.83 -17.53
CA ASN A 112 -10.72 -14.47 -18.00
C ASN A 112 -12.05 -13.88 -17.47
N ARG A 113 -12.46 -14.23 -16.25
CA ARG A 113 -13.70 -13.78 -15.61
C ARG A 113 -13.55 -12.40 -14.97
N LEU A 114 -13.18 -11.38 -15.76
CA LEU A 114 -13.00 -10.02 -15.25
C LEU A 114 -14.29 -9.47 -14.62
N ASP A 115 -15.45 -9.85 -15.13
CA ASP A 115 -16.79 -9.54 -14.62
C ASP A 115 -17.03 -10.04 -13.20
N HIS A 116 -16.45 -11.19 -12.85
CA HIS A 116 -16.77 -11.88 -11.62
C HIS A 116 -16.24 -11.11 -10.41
N PRO A 117 -17.08 -10.82 -9.40
CA PRO A 117 -16.69 -9.90 -8.34
C PRO A 117 -15.68 -10.50 -7.36
N GLN A 118 -15.37 -11.82 -7.43
CA GLN A 118 -14.27 -12.45 -6.68
C GLN A 118 -12.95 -12.50 -7.46
N SER A 119 -12.93 -12.06 -8.72
CA SER A 119 -11.70 -11.98 -9.48
C SER A 119 -10.77 -10.95 -8.87
N ALA A 120 -9.51 -11.34 -8.72
CA ALA A 120 -8.48 -10.46 -8.21
C ALA A 120 -8.22 -9.33 -9.20
N ARG A 121 -8.35 -8.09 -8.74
CA ARG A 121 -8.14 -6.87 -9.53
C ARG A 121 -7.18 -5.95 -8.81
N VAL A 122 -6.10 -5.58 -9.48
CA VAL A 122 -5.08 -4.68 -8.94
C VAL A 122 -4.74 -3.61 -9.96
N THR A 123 -4.25 -2.49 -9.47
CA THR A 123 -3.67 -1.43 -10.27
C THR A 123 -2.16 -1.42 -10.06
N GLN A 124 -1.38 -1.44 -11.14
CA GLN A 124 0.08 -1.25 -11.09
C GLN A 124 0.43 0.23 -11.12
N VAL A 125 1.26 0.67 -10.18
CA VAL A 125 1.68 2.08 -10.08
C VAL A 125 2.91 2.32 -10.97
N GLY A 126 2.69 2.96 -12.11
CA GLY A 126 3.72 3.28 -13.10
C GLY A 126 4.68 2.13 -13.35
N GLU A 127 5.97 2.44 -13.32
CA GLU A 127 7.06 1.48 -13.52
C GLU A 127 7.57 0.87 -12.20
N LEU A 128 7.01 1.26 -11.05
CA LEU A 128 7.43 0.78 -9.72
C LEU A 128 7.19 -0.71 -9.54
N LYS A 129 6.33 -1.36 -10.33
CA LYS A 129 5.84 -2.73 -10.09
C LYS A 129 5.27 -2.94 -8.68
N LEU A 130 4.83 -1.85 -8.06
CA LEU A 130 4.00 -1.81 -6.86
C LEU A 130 2.54 -1.92 -7.29
N PHE A 131 1.78 -2.78 -6.63
CA PHE A 131 0.36 -2.98 -6.94
C PHE A 131 -0.51 -2.46 -5.80
N VAL A 132 -1.68 -1.95 -6.14
CA VAL A 132 -2.72 -1.60 -5.18
C VAL A 132 -3.98 -2.36 -5.51
N ALA A 133 -4.55 -2.98 -4.50
CA ALA A 133 -5.76 -3.74 -4.69
C ALA A 133 -6.98 -2.84 -4.91
N TYR A 134 -7.79 -3.14 -5.92
CA TYR A 134 -9.10 -2.51 -6.09
C TYR A 134 -10.05 -2.99 -4.97
N GLU A 135 -10.98 -2.14 -4.55
CA GLU A 135 -11.86 -2.41 -3.39
C GLU A 135 -12.56 -3.78 -3.47
N GLY A 136 -12.75 -4.41 -2.30
CA GLY A 136 -13.84 -5.36 -2.09
C GLY A 136 -13.50 -6.80 -1.72
N LYS A 137 -12.47 -7.49 -2.22
CA LYS A 137 -12.34 -8.97 -2.00
C LYS A 137 -10.91 -9.53 -1.91
N ASN A 138 -10.03 -8.85 -1.20
CA ASN A 138 -8.61 -9.15 -1.27
C ASN A 138 -8.16 -10.29 -0.34
N ARG A 139 -8.19 -11.50 -0.93
CA ARG A 139 -7.46 -12.72 -0.51
C ARG A 139 -5.95 -12.53 -0.46
N ILE A 140 -5.44 -11.34 -0.77
CA ILE A 140 -4.02 -10.98 -0.74
C ILE A 140 -3.38 -11.44 0.56
N GLU A 141 -4.04 -11.23 1.70
CA GLU A 141 -3.49 -11.68 2.99
C GLU A 141 -3.39 -13.21 3.07
N LEU A 142 -4.37 -13.95 2.54
CA LEU A 142 -4.26 -15.42 2.43
C LEU A 142 -3.05 -15.80 1.57
N PHE A 143 -2.90 -15.21 0.38
CA PHE A 143 -1.74 -15.48 -0.48
C PHE A 143 -0.41 -15.11 0.20
N LYS A 144 -0.33 -13.96 0.90
CA LYS A 144 0.84 -13.55 1.70
C LYS A 144 1.16 -14.56 2.81
N LYS A 145 0.14 -14.99 3.56
CA LYS A 145 0.25 -15.93 4.68
C LYS A 145 0.73 -17.32 4.25
N PHE A 146 0.12 -17.86 3.19
CA PHE A 146 0.48 -19.16 2.63
C PHE A 146 1.67 -19.10 1.66
N ARG A 147 2.29 -17.92 1.49
CA ARG A 147 3.47 -17.69 0.64
C ARG A 147 3.27 -18.18 -0.80
N ARG A 148 2.06 -18.07 -1.31
CA ARG A 148 1.70 -18.43 -2.70
C ARG A 148 1.75 -17.21 -3.61
N THR A 149 2.16 -17.41 -4.86
CA THR A 149 1.95 -16.42 -5.92
C THR A 149 0.47 -16.25 -6.18
N MET A 150 0.09 -15.11 -6.73
CA MET A 150 -1.29 -14.73 -6.99
C MET A 150 -1.46 -14.36 -8.46
N LYS A 151 -2.54 -14.82 -9.09
CA LYS A 151 -2.99 -14.31 -10.39
C LYS A 151 -3.95 -13.15 -10.18
N ALA A 152 -3.79 -12.09 -10.95
CA ALA A 152 -4.71 -10.96 -10.93
C ALA A 152 -4.85 -10.32 -12.30
N PHE A 153 -5.99 -9.67 -12.50
CA PHE A 153 -6.16 -8.65 -13.51
C PHE A 153 -5.43 -7.39 -13.07
N VAL A 154 -4.52 -6.91 -13.91
CA VAL A 154 -3.67 -5.75 -13.67
C VAL A 154 -4.07 -4.65 -14.63
N SER A 155 -4.51 -3.52 -14.08
CA SER A 155 -4.65 -2.26 -14.82
C SER A 155 -3.40 -1.41 -14.56
N PRO A 156 -2.72 -0.87 -15.57
CA PRO A 156 -1.69 0.13 -15.34
C PRO A 156 -2.34 1.43 -14.80
N SER A 157 -1.60 2.15 -13.97
CA SER A 157 -1.93 3.53 -13.56
C SER A 157 -0.69 4.40 -13.74
N PRO A 158 -0.84 5.63 -14.22
CA PRO A 158 0.28 6.54 -14.36
C PRO A 158 0.90 6.87 -12.99
N PHE A 159 2.20 7.07 -13.00
CA PHE A 159 2.99 7.64 -11.91
C PHE A 159 4.17 8.40 -12.53
N PRO A 160 4.61 9.54 -11.96
CA PRO A 160 5.75 10.27 -12.51
C PRO A 160 7.00 9.40 -12.66
N LYS A 161 7.81 9.69 -13.69
CA LYS A 161 9.13 9.06 -13.82
C LYS A 161 10.03 9.57 -12.71
N SER A 162 11.00 8.75 -12.30
CA SER A 162 11.92 9.11 -11.22
C SER A 162 12.68 10.42 -11.46
N ALA A 163 13.04 10.70 -12.71
CA ALA A 163 13.70 11.94 -13.13
C ALA A 163 12.83 13.21 -13.00
N GLU A 164 11.50 13.07 -12.89
CA GLU A 164 10.57 14.20 -12.72
C GLU A 164 10.27 14.49 -11.25
N LEU A 165 10.73 13.62 -10.34
CA LEU A 165 10.50 13.73 -8.90
C LEU A 165 11.75 14.25 -8.19
N ALA A 166 11.53 14.93 -7.07
CA ALA A 166 12.60 15.34 -6.17
C ALA A 166 12.24 15.06 -4.71
N LEU A 167 13.17 14.49 -3.95
CA LEU A 167 13.04 14.35 -2.51
C LEU A 167 13.43 15.66 -1.81
N VAL A 168 12.60 16.12 -0.89
CA VAL A 168 12.85 17.35 -0.14
C VAL A 168 12.98 17.01 1.34
N ARG A 169 14.13 17.32 1.96
CA ARG A 169 14.32 17.16 3.41
C ARG A 169 13.98 18.48 4.10
N PHE A 170 13.12 18.43 5.11
CA PHE A 170 12.81 19.60 5.91
C PHE A 170 13.90 19.84 6.96
N THR A 171 14.56 20.99 6.93
CA THR A 171 15.70 21.31 7.81
C THR A 171 15.31 21.25 9.27
N PHE A 172 16.27 20.84 10.11
CA PHE A 172 16.09 20.69 11.56
C PHE A 172 15.01 19.68 11.97
N THR A 173 14.55 18.82 11.05
CA THR A 173 13.56 17.76 11.31
C THR A 173 13.90 16.47 10.56
N GLU A 174 13.22 15.38 10.95
CA GLU A 174 13.28 14.09 10.25
C GLU A 174 12.17 13.95 9.19
N HIS A 175 11.51 15.05 8.84
CA HIS A 175 10.42 15.04 7.88
C HIS A 175 10.91 15.19 6.45
N TRP A 176 10.18 14.54 5.54
CA TRP A 176 10.48 14.51 4.12
C TRP A 176 9.24 14.89 3.31
N GLY A 177 9.48 15.39 2.11
CA GLY A 177 8.49 15.62 1.09
C GLY A 177 8.97 15.07 -0.26
N VAL A 178 8.05 15.02 -1.21
CA VAL A 178 8.35 14.78 -2.62
C VAL A 178 7.73 15.90 -3.45
N GLU A 179 8.50 16.40 -4.40
CA GLU A 179 8.07 17.43 -5.34
C GLU A 179 7.88 16.84 -6.74
N PHE A 180 6.83 17.30 -7.43
CA PHE A 180 6.57 17.04 -8.83
C PHE A 180 6.03 18.32 -9.48
N LYS A 181 6.68 18.81 -10.55
CA LYS A 181 6.27 20.02 -11.30
C LYS A 181 6.01 21.25 -10.40
N GLY A 182 6.80 21.41 -9.34
CA GLY A 182 6.68 22.51 -8.38
C GLY A 182 5.62 22.32 -7.28
N ASP A 183 4.83 21.25 -7.29
CA ASP A 183 3.94 20.89 -6.17
C ASP A 183 4.73 20.04 -5.16
N LEU A 184 4.88 20.54 -3.93
CA LEU A 184 5.56 19.85 -2.84
C LEU A 184 4.55 19.18 -1.90
N ARG A 185 4.65 17.85 -1.77
CA ARG A 185 3.79 17.05 -0.89
C ARG A 185 4.59 16.42 0.24
N VAL A 186 4.08 16.56 1.46
CA VAL A 186 4.71 16.03 2.68
C VAL A 186 4.48 14.52 2.78
N LEU A 187 5.51 13.77 3.15
CA LEU A 187 5.44 12.33 3.34
C LEU A 187 5.04 12.00 4.79
N PRO A 188 3.88 11.35 5.03
CA PRO A 188 3.44 11.03 6.39
C PRO A 188 4.32 9.96 7.06
N TYR A 189 4.85 9.02 6.28
CA TYR A 189 5.69 7.92 6.75
C TYR A 189 7.01 7.89 5.96
N PRO A 190 7.96 8.77 6.29
CA PRO A 190 9.13 9.01 5.44
C PRO A 190 10.03 7.78 5.30
N LYS A 191 10.22 6.96 6.35
CA LYS A 191 11.15 5.82 6.32
C LYS A 191 10.90 4.82 5.18
N PRO A 192 9.72 4.18 5.06
CA PRO A 192 9.46 3.25 3.97
C PRO A 192 9.33 3.95 2.60
N VAL A 193 8.78 5.17 2.57
CA VAL A 193 8.51 5.88 1.30
C VAL A 193 9.77 6.45 0.68
N VAL A 194 10.64 7.08 1.46
CA VAL A 194 11.91 7.64 0.97
C VAL A 194 12.80 6.52 0.44
N ARG A 195 12.84 5.36 1.12
CA ARG A 195 13.58 4.20 0.62
C ARG A 195 13.03 3.70 -0.71
N LEU A 196 11.69 3.63 -0.86
CA LEU A 196 11.05 3.26 -2.13
C LEU A 196 11.38 4.24 -3.25
N LEU A 197 11.24 5.55 -3.01
CA LEU A 197 11.51 6.57 -4.02
C LEU A 197 13.00 6.62 -4.41
N ALA A 198 13.90 6.47 -3.44
CA ALA A 198 15.33 6.36 -3.72
C ALA A 198 15.66 5.11 -4.56
N ALA A 199 15.07 3.96 -4.21
CA ALA A 199 15.23 2.72 -4.98
C ALA A 199 14.61 2.78 -6.39
N TYR A 200 13.60 3.63 -6.59
CA TYR A 200 13.03 3.96 -7.89
C TYR A 200 13.92 4.91 -8.71
N GLY A 201 14.96 5.48 -8.11
CA GLY A 201 15.92 6.36 -8.77
C GLY A 201 15.64 7.85 -8.62
N VAL A 202 14.86 8.27 -7.62
CA VAL A 202 14.67 9.69 -7.32
C VAL A 202 15.93 10.24 -6.63
N THR A 203 16.67 11.10 -7.31
CA THR A 203 18.04 11.51 -6.92
C THR A 203 18.15 12.84 -6.18
N THR A 204 17.17 13.72 -6.35
CA THR A 204 17.33 15.12 -5.95
C THR A 204 17.04 15.30 -4.48
N HIS A 205 18.03 15.83 -3.74
CA HIS A 205 17.87 16.30 -2.37
C HIS A 205 18.02 17.81 -2.37
N ARG A 206 16.92 18.54 -2.14
CA ARG A 206 17.02 19.94 -1.70
C ARG A 206 16.44 20.08 -0.31
N SER A 207 16.97 21.05 0.43
CA SER A 207 16.50 21.37 1.76
C SER A 207 15.41 22.44 1.71
N SER A 208 14.38 22.28 2.54
CA SER A 208 13.33 23.28 2.72
C SER A 208 13.13 23.54 4.20
N PHE A 209 12.65 24.72 4.57
CA PHE A 209 12.25 25.01 5.94
C PHE A 209 10.73 25.19 5.99
N ASP A 210 10.08 24.55 6.96
CA ASP A 210 8.66 24.74 7.25
C ASP A 210 8.45 24.54 8.76
N PRO A 211 8.20 25.60 9.54
CA PRO A 211 8.07 25.50 11.00
C PRO A 211 6.81 24.74 11.43
N PHE A 212 5.85 24.52 10.52
CA PHE A 212 4.61 23.79 10.80
C PHE A 212 4.62 22.36 10.28
N ILE A 213 5.78 21.87 9.79
CA ILE A 213 5.87 20.56 9.13
C ILE A 213 5.42 19.42 10.05
N ALA A 214 5.79 19.45 11.33
CA ALA A 214 5.40 18.43 12.29
C ALA A 214 3.87 18.37 12.46
N SER A 215 3.21 19.53 12.51
CA SER A 215 1.75 19.62 12.60
C SER A 215 1.07 19.09 11.34
N LYS A 216 1.62 19.42 10.15
CA LYS A 216 1.12 18.90 8.86
C LYS A 216 1.22 17.37 8.80
N VAL A 217 2.37 16.80 9.17
CA VAL A 217 2.57 15.35 9.22
C VAL A 217 1.60 14.69 10.20
N LYS A 218 1.44 15.26 11.40
CA LYS A 218 0.50 14.77 12.41
C LYS A 218 -0.95 14.77 11.89
N LYS A 219 -1.36 15.84 11.22
CA LYS A 219 -2.70 15.94 10.58
C LYS A 219 -2.89 14.88 9.49
N LEU A 220 -1.90 14.68 8.61
CA LEU A 220 -1.95 13.66 7.57
C LEU A 220 -2.05 12.24 8.15
N ARG A 221 -1.20 11.91 9.13
CA ARG A 221 -1.25 10.61 9.82
C ARG A 221 -2.61 10.37 10.46
N ARG A 222 -3.16 11.36 11.18
CA ARG A 222 -4.51 11.28 11.76
C ARG A 222 -5.58 11.05 10.68
N GLY A 223 -5.48 11.76 9.56
CA GLY A 223 -6.39 11.58 8.42
C GLY A 223 -6.33 10.17 7.82
N ILE A 224 -5.14 9.59 7.69
CA ILE A 224 -4.95 8.19 7.25
C ILE A 224 -5.58 7.23 8.24
N LEU A 225 -5.28 7.41 9.52
CA LEU A 225 -5.74 6.53 10.59
C LEU A 225 -7.24 6.64 10.87
N SER A 226 -7.87 7.77 10.54
CA SER A 226 -9.32 7.96 10.66
C SER A 226 -10.09 7.31 9.53
N GLN A 227 -9.45 7.02 8.38
CA GLN A 227 -10.12 6.30 7.31
C GLN A 227 -10.34 4.84 7.70
N ARG A 228 -11.52 4.34 7.33
CA ARG A 228 -11.95 2.98 7.57
C ARG A 228 -12.66 2.49 6.32
N MET A 229 -12.34 1.27 5.88
CA MET A 229 -13.23 0.57 4.98
C MET A 229 -14.57 0.35 5.69
N THR A 230 -15.65 0.95 5.18
CA THR A 230 -17.01 0.57 5.56
C THR A 230 -17.36 -0.73 4.86
N GLY A 231 -17.88 -1.68 5.62
CA GLY A 231 -18.27 -2.99 5.12
C GLY A 231 -19.54 -3.01 4.29
#